data_AF-A0A537TBG0-F1
#
_entry.id   AF-A0A537TBG0-F1
#
_cell.length_a   1.000
_cell.length_b   1.000
_cell.length_c   1.000
_cell.angle_alpha   90.00
_cell.angle_beta   90.00
_cell.angle_gamma   90.00
#
_symmetry.space_group_name_H-M   'P 1'
#
loop_
_entity.id
_entity.type
_entity.pdbx_description
1 polymer ?
#
loop_
_entity_poly.entity_id
_entity_poly.type
_entity_poly.pdbx_seq_one_letter_code
_entity_poly.pdbx_strand_id
1 'polypeptide(L)'
;MTVDLMSFARAVANGDIRVIDLTQTLSQEFPIIVLPPELGQCAPFRMEEVSRYDERGPAWYWNNISLGEHTGTHFDAPIHWISGK
;
A
#
# COMPACT_ATOMS: atom_id res chain seq x y z
N MET A 1 -20.79 4.18 -26.61
CA MET A 1 -20.90 3.31 -25.42
C MET A 1 -20.89 4.19 -24.20
N THR A 2 -21.99 4.25 -23.46
CA THR A 2 -22.02 4.90 -22.15
C THR A 2 -21.58 3.88 -21.11
N VAL A 3 -20.69 4.27 -20.22
CA VAL A 3 -20.34 3.45 -19.05
C VAL A 3 -21.55 3.44 -18.12
N ASP A 4 -22.09 2.25 -17.83
CA ASP A 4 -23.17 2.06 -16.87
C ASP A 4 -22.61 1.52 -15.54
N LEU A 5 -22.37 2.46 -14.62
CA LEU A 5 -21.86 2.15 -13.29
C LEU A 5 -22.87 1.35 -12.44
N MET A 6 -24.17 1.48 -12.70
CA MET A 6 -25.21 0.78 -11.93
C MET A 6 -25.26 -0.71 -12.30
N SER A 7 -25.15 -1.03 -13.59
CA SER A 7 -25.04 -2.41 -14.03
C SER A 7 -23.75 -3.07 -13.54
N PHE A 8 -22.62 -2.36 -13.56
CA PHE A 8 -21.36 -2.86 -13.00
C PHE A 8 -21.49 -3.16 -11.49
N ALA A 9 -22.03 -2.22 -10.70
CA ALA A 9 -22.21 -2.42 -9.26
C ALA A 9 -23.12 -3.62 -8.94
N ARG A 10 -24.19 -3.83 -9.70
CA ARG A 10 -25.06 -5.02 -9.56
C ARG A 10 -24.32 -6.31 -9.88
N ALA A 11 -23.52 -6.34 -10.94
CA ALA A 11 -22.75 -7.52 -11.32
C ALA A 11 -21.69 -7.89 -10.26
N VAL A 12 -21.06 -6.88 -9.61
CA VAL A 12 -20.18 -7.12 -8.46
C VAL A 12 -20.97 -7.66 -7.26
N ALA A 13 -22.11 -7.05 -6.92
CA ALA A 13 -22.93 -7.47 -5.78
C ALA A 13 -23.53 -8.88 -5.94
N ASN A 14 -23.86 -9.27 -7.17
CA ASN A 14 -24.39 -10.60 -7.50
C ASN A 14 -23.30 -11.69 -7.57
N GLY A 15 -22.01 -11.30 -7.62
CA GLY A 15 -20.89 -12.23 -7.80
C GLY A 15 -20.60 -12.61 -9.26
N ASP A 16 -21.29 -12.01 -10.23
CA ASP A 16 -21.01 -12.17 -11.67
C ASP A 16 -19.62 -11.60 -12.03
N ILE A 17 -19.17 -10.57 -11.29
CA ILE A 17 -17.82 -10.03 -11.33
C ILE A 17 -17.12 -10.34 -10.01
N ARG A 18 -15.94 -10.97 -10.08
CA ARG A 18 -15.11 -11.29 -8.92
C ARG A 18 -14.08 -10.19 -8.66
N VAL A 19 -13.93 -9.82 -7.40
CA VAL A 19 -12.83 -8.96 -6.93
C VAL A 19 -11.68 -9.88 -6.50
N ILE A 20 -10.51 -9.70 -7.10
CA ILE A 20 -9.30 -10.47 -6.79
C ILE A 20 -8.26 -9.49 -6.25
N ASP A 21 -7.75 -9.74 -5.05
CA ASP A 21 -6.67 -8.95 -4.47
C ASP A 21 -5.32 -9.41 -5.03
N LEU A 22 -4.53 -8.46 -5.52
CA LEU A 22 -3.18 -8.66 -6.08
C LEU A 22 -2.11 -7.97 -5.23
N THR A 23 -2.44 -7.60 -4.00
CA THR A 23 -1.60 -6.83 -3.09
C THR A 23 -0.88 -7.73 -2.11
N GLN A 24 0.41 -7.51 -1.91
CA GLN A 24 1.15 -8.13 -0.81
C GLN A 24 0.93 -7.36 0.50
N THR A 25 0.84 -8.06 1.62
CA THR A 25 0.73 -7.42 2.94
C THR A 25 2.02 -6.66 3.28
N LEU A 26 1.89 -5.38 3.66
CA LEU A 26 3.00 -4.61 4.22
C LEU A 26 3.36 -5.18 5.60
N SER A 27 4.58 -5.69 5.71
CA SER A 27 5.15 -6.29 6.92
C SER A 27 6.64 -5.96 7.03
N GLN A 28 7.21 -6.04 8.24
CA GLN A 28 8.61 -5.69 8.46
C GLN A 28 9.57 -6.72 7.82
N GLU A 29 9.05 -7.93 7.57
CA GLU A 29 9.76 -9.05 6.96
C GLU A 29 9.68 -9.02 5.43
N PHE A 30 8.82 -8.17 4.85
CA PHE A 30 8.65 -8.13 3.40
C PHE A 30 9.93 -7.60 2.72
N PRO A 31 10.47 -8.31 1.71
CA PRO A 31 11.69 -7.89 1.04
C PRO A 31 11.49 -6.58 0.29
N ILE A 32 12.52 -5.73 0.32
CA ILE A 32 12.57 -4.48 -0.45
C ILE A 32 13.66 -4.53 -1.51
N ILE A 33 13.57 -3.65 -2.50
CA ILE A 33 14.65 -3.44 -3.47
C ILE A 33 15.93 -3.01 -2.73
N VAL A 34 17.05 -3.60 -3.12
CA VAL A 34 18.39 -3.24 -2.62
C VAL A 34 19.21 -2.76 -3.80
N LEU A 35 19.82 -1.58 -3.65
CA LEU A 35 20.69 -0.97 -4.64
C LEU A 35 22.16 -1.10 -4.25
N PRO A 36 23.11 -0.86 -5.16
CA PRO A 36 24.52 -0.67 -4.81
C PRO A 36 24.70 0.29 -3.61
N PRO A 37 25.62 0.00 -2.68
CA PRO A 37 25.72 0.69 -1.39
C PRO A 37 26.04 2.19 -1.50
N GLU A 38 26.58 2.64 -2.63
CA GLU A 38 26.83 4.04 -2.94
C GLU A 38 25.55 4.84 -3.28
N LEU A 39 24.42 4.17 -3.53
CA LEU A 39 23.13 4.79 -3.81
C LEU A 39 22.23 4.85 -2.57
N GLY A 40 21.34 5.83 -2.54
CA GLY A 40 20.29 5.93 -1.52
C GLY A 40 19.36 4.72 -1.58
N GLN A 41 19.11 4.10 -0.41
CA GLN A 41 18.31 2.88 -0.32
C GLN A 41 16.84 3.18 -0.04
N CYS A 42 15.96 2.31 -0.53
CA CYS A 42 14.54 2.36 -0.17
C CYS A 42 14.38 2.02 1.32
N ALA A 43 13.54 2.74 2.05
CA ALA A 43 13.27 2.44 3.45
C ALA A 43 12.31 1.24 3.56
N PRO A 44 12.55 0.28 4.47
CA PRO A 44 11.62 -0.82 4.71
C PRO A 44 10.32 -0.33 5.37
N PHE A 45 9.26 -1.13 5.30
CA PHE A 45 8.05 -0.86 6.07
C PHE A 45 8.33 -0.98 7.56
N ARG A 46 7.94 0.05 8.32
CA ARG A 46 7.94 0.07 9.79
C ARG A 46 6.60 0.55 10.30
N MET A 47 6.20 0.00 11.44
CA MET A 47 4.96 0.33 12.11
C MET A 47 5.22 0.44 13.61
N GLU A 48 4.78 1.54 14.20
CA GLU A 48 4.97 1.85 15.61
C GLU A 48 3.62 2.15 16.25
N GLU A 49 3.28 1.40 17.30
CA GLU A 49 2.00 1.54 17.97
C GLU A 49 1.91 2.87 18.72
N VAL A 50 0.87 3.64 18.42
CA VAL A 50 0.58 4.89 19.13
C VAL A 50 -0.19 4.61 20.41
N SER A 51 -1.26 3.82 20.31
CA SER A 51 -2.06 3.34 21.44
C SER A 51 -2.76 2.03 21.10
N ARG A 52 -3.10 1.25 22.13
CA ARG A 52 -3.96 0.07 22.00
C ARG A 52 -4.82 -0.14 23.24
N TYR A 53 -5.90 0.63 23.35
CA TYR A 53 -6.89 0.51 24.45
C TYR A 53 -6.25 0.56 25.84
N ASP A 54 -5.22 1.38 25.98
CA ASP A 54 -4.40 1.56 27.17
C ASP A 54 -4.45 3.04 27.61
N GLU A 55 -3.60 3.45 28.54
CA GLU A 55 -3.54 4.83 29.03
C GLU A 55 -3.16 5.85 27.95
N ARG A 56 -2.49 5.41 26.87
CA ARG A 56 -2.13 6.26 25.73
C ARG A 56 -3.32 6.52 24.80
N GLY A 57 -4.34 5.65 24.84
CA GLY A 57 -5.56 5.76 24.05
C GLY A 57 -6.64 4.77 24.49
N PRO A 58 -7.50 5.12 25.47
CA PRO A 58 -8.36 4.15 26.16
C PRO A 58 -9.45 3.48 25.31
N ALA A 59 -9.83 4.10 24.18
CA ALA A 59 -10.94 3.65 23.36
C ALA A 59 -10.58 3.41 21.88
N TRP A 60 -9.28 3.43 21.51
CA TRP A 60 -8.85 3.24 20.13
C TRP A 60 -7.47 2.58 20.00
N TYR A 61 -7.26 1.99 18.82
CA TYR A 61 -6.00 1.39 18.40
C TYR A 61 -5.59 1.95 17.04
N TRP A 62 -4.32 2.32 16.92
CA TRP A 62 -3.72 2.84 15.69
C TRP A 62 -2.18 2.86 15.78
N ASN A 63 -1.53 3.00 14.63
CA ASN A 63 -0.07 3.00 14.50
C ASN A 63 0.40 4.15 13.61
N ASN A 64 1.60 4.65 13.88
CA ASN A 64 2.38 5.39 12.91
C ASN A 64 3.03 4.41 11.94
N ILE A 65 3.15 4.80 10.66
CA ILE A 65 3.82 4.00 9.64
C ILE A 65 4.91 4.83 8.93
N SER A 66 5.99 4.18 8.54
CA SER A 66 7.02 4.73 7.65
C SER A 66 7.48 3.69 6.64
N LEU A 67 7.82 4.14 5.44
CA LEU A 67 8.19 3.33 4.29
C LEU A 67 8.78 4.22 3.19
N GLY A 68 9.53 3.64 2.25
CA GLY A 68 9.83 4.30 0.98
C GLY A 68 8.67 4.20 -0.01
N GLU A 69 8.57 5.12 -0.97
CA GLU A 69 7.51 5.13 -2.00
C GLU A 69 7.42 3.81 -2.80
N HIS A 70 8.56 3.10 -2.93
CA HIS A 70 8.69 1.85 -3.68
C HIS A 70 8.71 0.60 -2.78
N THR A 71 8.03 0.64 -1.62
CA THR A 71 7.95 -0.48 -0.68
C THR A 71 6.73 -1.36 -0.96
N GLY A 72 6.91 -2.68 -1.04
CA GLY A 72 5.82 -3.63 -1.24
C GLY A 72 5.18 -3.52 -2.63
N THR A 73 3.90 -3.88 -2.75
CA THR A 73 3.12 -3.62 -3.97
C THR A 73 2.91 -2.11 -4.10
N HIS A 74 3.57 -1.49 -5.09
CA HIS A 74 3.58 -0.05 -5.29
C HIS A 74 3.31 0.32 -6.76
N PHE A 75 3.28 1.63 -7.05
CA PHE A 75 3.04 2.17 -8.38
C PHE A 75 4.15 3.15 -8.77
N ASP A 76 4.71 2.97 -9.96
CA ASP A 76 5.75 3.86 -10.50
C ASP A 76 5.13 4.92 -11.42
N ALA A 77 5.25 6.18 -11.03
CA ALA A 77 4.88 7.31 -11.88
C ALA A 77 6.01 7.65 -12.87
N PRO A 78 5.72 8.25 -14.05
CA PRO A 78 6.75 8.58 -15.04
C PRO A 78 7.93 9.41 -14.52
N ILE A 79 7.66 10.31 -13.57
CA ILE A 79 8.67 11.20 -12.96
C ILE A 79 9.69 10.46 -12.08
N HIS A 80 9.43 9.19 -11.73
CA HIS A 80 10.38 8.34 -11.01
C HIS A 80 11.69 8.17 -11.79
N TRP A 81 11.64 8.21 -13.12
CA TRP A 81 12.82 8.03 -13.97
C TRP A 81 13.23 9.32 -14.67
N ILE A 82 14.53 9.48 -14.90
CA ILE A 82 15.11 10.71 -15.48
C ILE A 82 14.55 11.04 -16.87
N SER A 83 14.11 10.04 -17.64
CA SER A 83 13.51 10.25 -18.96
C SER A 83 12.09 10.82 -18.92
N GLY A 84 11.46 10.86 -17.74
CA GLY A 84 10.15 11.46 -17.51
C GLY A 84 10.18 12.83 -16.84
N LYS A 85 11.38 13.39 -16.63
CA LYS A 85 11.59 14.77 -16.16
C LYS A 85 11.33 15.79 -17.29
#